data_AF-A0A6I4XJI4-F1
#
_entry.id   AF-A0A6I4XJI4-F1
#
_cell.length_a   1.000
_cell.length_b   1.000
_cell.length_c   1.000
_cell.angle_alpha   90.00
_cell.angle_beta   90.00
_cell.angle_gamma   90.00
#
_symmetry.space_group_name_H-M   'P 1'
#
loop_
_entity.id
_entity.type
_entity.pdbx_description
1 polymer ?
#
loop_
_entity_poly.entity_id
_entity_poly.type
_entity_poly.pdbx_seq_one_letter_code
_entity_poly.pdbx_strand_id
1 'polypeptide(L)'
;FAETYTEYFSASRQFIQEQKTNPAVWDARQFLFYRYLLLMVDALPLKKVLAPITLCVDFSFGEAYNRMIQKNIEKITEWNIIFKAHVDESVQLILSDIHFVDWPEITQIIWLAPPRPVDWSHFIKTLSALRPHSGEENKVGTAPLSSEK
;
A
#
# COMPACT_ATOMS: atom_id res chain seq x y z
N PHE A 1 4.61 9.42 -12.85
CA PHE A 1 4.26 9.96 -11.53
C PHE A 1 2.99 9.35 -10.98
N ALA A 2 1.82 9.55 -11.62
CA ALA A 2 0.54 9.06 -11.08
C ALA A 2 0.45 7.54 -10.86
N GLU A 3 1.07 6.73 -11.73
CA GLU A 3 1.05 5.26 -11.60
C GLU A 3 2.13 4.71 -10.66
N THR A 4 3.26 5.42 -10.54
CA THR A 4 4.44 4.98 -9.77
C THR A 4 4.38 5.41 -8.30
N TYR A 5 3.78 6.57 -8.05
CA TYR A 5 3.75 7.26 -6.76
C TYR A 5 2.32 7.63 -6.41
N THR A 6 1.40 6.69 -6.58
CA THR A 6 -0.05 6.90 -6.52
C THR A 6 -0.47 7.61 -5.23
N GLU A 7 0.12 7.25 -4.10
CA GLU A 7 -0.24 7.77 -2.78
C GLU A 7 0.27 9.19 -2.55
N TYR A 8 1.51 9.48 -2.96
CA TYR A 8 2.02 10.85 -2.93
C TYR A 8 1.26 11.73 -3.92
N PHE A 9 0.89 11.19 -5.08
CA PHE A 9 0.11 11.89 -6.09
C PHE A 9 -1.30 12.22 -5.57
N SER A 10 -2.01 11.25 -4.98
CA SER A 10 -3.34 11.46 -4.41
C SER A 10 -3.31 12.45 -3.24
N ALA A 11 -2.34 12.32 -2.33
CA ALA A 11 -2.18 13.22 -1.21
C ALA A 11 -1.88 14.66 -1.66
N SER A 12 -0.93 14.84 -2.58
CA SER A 12 -0.58 16.15 -3.14
C SER A 12 -1.77 16.78 -3.86
N ARG A 13 -2.54 15.98 -4.61
CA ARG A 13 -3.72 16.46 -5.34
C ARG A 13 -4.82 16.87 -4.37
N GLN A 14 -5.12 16.05 -3.37
CA GLN A 14 -6.14 16.32 -2.37
C GLN A 14 -5.83 17.63 -1.62
N PHE A 15 -4.59 17.77 -1.13
CA PHE A 15 -4.16 18.97 -0.43
C PHE A 15 -4.41 20.23 -1.27
N ILE A 16 -4.02 20.23 -2.55
CA ILE A 16 -4.23 21.38 -3.45
C ILE A 16 -5.73 21.65 -3.71
N GLN A 17 -6.55 20.61 -3.82
CA GLN A 17 -8.00 20.75 -4.02
C GLN A 17 -8.70 21.37 -2.81
N GLU A 18 -8.24 21.08 -1.59
CA GLU A 18 -8.75 21.67 -0.35
C GLU A 18 -8.47 23.17 -0.26
N GLN A 19 -7.50 23.69 -1.00
CA GLN A 19 -7.09 25.10 -0.97
C GLN A 19 -7.76 25.98 -2.05
N LYS A 20 -8.84 25.52 -2.69
CA LYS A 20 -9.57 26.26 -3.75
C LYS A 20 -9.98 27.68 -3.36
N THR A 21 -10.27 27.91 -2.09
CA THR A 21 -10.71 29.21 -1.56
C THR A 21 -9.56 30.17 -1.26
N ASN A 22 -8.30 29.72 -1.39
CA ASN A 22 -7.10 30.53 -1.19
C ASN A 22 -6.50 30.90 -2.56
N PRO A 23 -6.69 32.14 -3.06
CA PRO A 23 -6.24 32.54 -4.40
C PRO A 23 -4.74 32.37 -4.61
N ALA A 24 -3.93 32.71 -3.60
CA ALA A 24 -2.47 32.60 -3.70
C ALA A 24 -2.00 31.16 -3.94
N VAL A 25 -2.70 30.17 -3.35
CA VAL A 25 -2.41 28.74 -3.56
C VAL A 25 -3.05 28.24 -4.84
N TRP A 26 -4.30 28.63 -5.12
CA TRP A 26 -5.04 28.14 -6.28
C TRP A 26 -4.47 28.63 -7.61
N ASP A 27 -4.00 29.88 -7.67
CA ASP A 27 -3.35 30.43 -8.86
C ASP A 27 -2.01 29.73 -9.16
N ALA A 28 -1.26 29.38 -8.11
CA ALA A 28 0.01 28.64 -8.21
C ALA A 28 -0.15 27.11 -8.16
N ARG A 29 -1.38 26.58 -8.24
CA ARG A 29 -1.71 25.17 -7.92
C ARG A 29 -0.85 24.14 -8.66
N GLN A 30 -0.55 24.36 -9.94
CA GLN A 30 0.22 23.40 -10.73
C GLN A 30 1.67 23.33 -10.27
N PHE A 31 2.29 24.49 -10.01
CA PHE A 31 3.64 24.58 -9.48
C PHE A 31 3.73 23.95 -8.08
N LEU A 32 2.80 24.30 -7.19
CA LEU A 32 2.76 23.77 -5.82
C LEU A 32 2.51 22.26 -5.79
N PHE A 33 1.61 21.75 -6.64
CA PHE A 33 1.37 20.33 -6.79
C PHE A 33 2.67 19.55 -7.09
N TYR A 34 3.42 19.95 -8.12
CA TYR A 34 4.65 19.26 -8.48
C TYR A 34 5.73 19.41 -7.41
N ARG A 35 5.83 20.59 -6.77
CA ARG A 35 6.80 20.82 -5.69
C ARG A 35 6.53 19.94 -4.48
N TYR A 36 5.27 19.80 -4.07
CA TYR A 36 4.88 18.90 -2.99
C TYR A 36 5.10 17.44 -3.35
N LEU A 37 4.71 17.02 -4.56
CA LEU A 37 4.93 15.66 -5.01
C LEU A 37 6.41 15.27 -4.97
N LEU A 38 7.29 16.12 -5.52
CA LEU A 38 8.73 15.87 -5.52
C LEU A 38 9.30 15.84 -4.09
N LEU A 39 8.90 16.79 -3.24
CA LEU A 39 9.34 16.82 -1.84
C LEU A 39 8.91 15.57 -1.08
N MET A 40 7.67 15.11 -1.26
CA MET A 40 7.18 13.91 -0.60
C MET A 40 7.92 12.65 -1.06
N VAL A 41 8.15 12.50 -2.37
CA VAL A 41 8.90 11.38 -2.94
C VAL A 41 10.35 11.35 -2.44
N ASP A 42 10.98 12.51 -2.33
CA ASP A 42 12.38 12.62 -1.91
C ASP A 42 12.58 12.47 -0.39
N ALA A 43 11.70 13.08 0.41
CA ALA A 43 11.91 13.20 1.86
C ALA A 43 11.15 12.17 2.70
N LEU A 44 10.05 11.59 2.20
CA LEU A 44 9.20 10.70 2.97
C LEU A 44 9.31 9.27 2.46
N PRO A 45 9.74 8.29 3.27
CA PRO A 45 9.72 6.89 2.86
C PRO A 45 8.27 6.39 2.74
N LEU A 46 7.99 5.61 1.70
CA LEU A 46 6.63 5.20 1.34
C LEU A 46 5.91 4.51 2.50
N LYS A 47 6.57 3.60 3.21
CA LYS A 47 6.05 2.95 4.43
C LYS A 47 5.51 3.90 5.51
N LYS A 48 5.89 5.18 5.55
CA LYS A 48 5.34 6.14 6.53
C LYS A 48 4.05 6.82 6.06
N VAL A 49 3.82 6.84 4.75
CA VAL A 49 2.64 7.45 4.14
C VAL A 49 1.54 6.43 3.93
N LEU A 50 1.91 5.16 3.72
CA LEU A 50 0.95 4.09 3.53
C LEU A 50 0.25 3.70 4.83
N ALA A 51 -1.06 3.51 4.73
CA ALA A 51 -1.81 2.79 5.75
C ALA A 51 -1.19 1.39 5.96
N PRO A 52 -1.02 0.95 7.21
CA PRO A 52 -0.40 -0.33 7.49
C PRO A 52 -1.28 -1.48 7.00
N ILE A 53 -0.65 -2.52 6.46
CA ILE A 53 -1.27 -3.83 6.23
C ILE A 53 -0.84 -4.74 7.39
N THR A 54 -1.82 -5.26 8.12
CA THR A 54 -1.57 -6.24 9.19
C THR A 54 -1.46 -7.65 8.62
N LEU A 55 -0.35 -8.31 8.88
CA LEU A 55 -0.01 -9.61 8.31
C LEU A 55 0.39 -10.58 9.41
N CYS A 56 -0.22 -11.77 9.43
CA CYS A 56 0.24 -12.89 10.24
C CYS A 56 1.07 -13.85 9.37
N VAL A 57 2.28 -14.20 9.82
CA VAL A 57 3.13 -15.20 9.17
C VAL A 57 3.26 -16.38 10.11
N ASP A 58 2.64 -17.51 9.74
CA ASP A 58 2.57 -18.69 10.60
C ASP A 58 2.76 -20.00 9.82
N PHE A 59 4.02 -20.40 9.66
CA PHE A 59 4.40 -21.67 9.07
C PHE A 59 4.71 -22.71 10.15
N SER A 60 4.31 -23.96 9.90
CA SER A 60 4.52 -25.09 10.81
C SER A 60 6.00 -25.42 11.11
N PHE A 61 6.94 -24.88 10.33
CA PHE A 61 8.39 -25.02 10.50
C PHE A 61 8.97 -24.22 11.68
N GLY A 62 8.13 -23.44 12.37
CA GLY A 62 8.47 -22.75 13.61
C GLY A 62 9.00 -21.33 13.42
N GLU A 63 9.23 -20.65 14.55
CA GLU A 63 9.46 -19.20 14.61
C GLU A 63 10.67 -18.72 13.79
N ALA A 64 11.73 -19.53 13.72
CA ALA A 64 12.91 -19.20 12.92
C ALA A 64 12.59 -19.07 11.43
N TYR A 65 11.73 -19.95 10.91
CA TYR A 65 11.28 -19.89 9.53
C TYR A 65 10.33 -18.70 9.31
N ASN A 66 9.40 -18.46 10.24
CA ASN A 66 8.50 -17.29 10.19
C ASN A 66 9.30 -15.98 10.12
N ARG A 67 10.31 -15.81 10.98
CA ARG A 67 11.21 -14.63 10.94
C ARG A 67 12.00 -14.52 9.64
N MET A 68 12.41 -15.64 9.04
CA MET A 68 13.07 -15.62 7.73
C MET A 68 12.12 -15.10 6.64
N ILE A 69 10.87 -15.56 6.62
CA ILE A 69 9.86 -15.10 5.67
C ILE A 69 9.56 -13.60 5.87
N GLN A 70 9.37 -13.15 7.11
CA GLN A 70 9.16 -11.73 7.44
C GLN A 70 10.32 -10.86 6.93
N LYS A 71 11.57 -11.26 7.16
CA LYS A 71 12.76 -10.56 6.64
C LYS A 71 12.82 -10.52 5.12
N ASN A 72 12.35 -11.55 4.44
CA ASN A 72 12.30 -11.57 2.98
C ASN A 72 11.23 -10.61 2.47
N ILE A 73 10.06 -10.57 3.11
CA ILE A 73 8.99 -9.61 2.80
C ILE A 73 9.52 -8.17 2.92
N GLU A 74 10.18 -7.84 4.03
CA GLU A 74 10.76 -6.50 4.25
C GLU A 74 11.82 -6.10 3.20
N LYS A 75 12.46 -7.06 2.53
CA LYS A 75 13.45 -6.78 1.47
C LYS A 75 12.83 -6.56 0.10
N ILE A 76 11.67 -7.16 -0.17
CA ILE A 76 11.04 -7.13 -1.51
C ILE A 76 10.01 -6.01 -1.64
N THR A 77 9.59 -5.39 -0.53
CA THR A 77 8.61 -4.31 -0.55
C THR A 77 8.92 -3.21 0.45
N GLU A 78 8.67 -1.96 0.06
CA GLU A 78 8.80 -0.78 0.92
C GLU A 78 7.48 -0.43 1.64
N TRP A 79 6.55 -1.38 1.73
CA TRP A 79 5.22 -1.11 2.27
C TRP A 79 5.20 -1.12 3.78
N ASN A 80 4.19 -0.44 4.33
CA ASN A 80 3.94 -0.42 5.76
C ASN A 80 3.29 -1.74 6.18
N ILE A 81 4.08 -2.74 6.59
CA ILE A 81 3.57 -4.04 7.03
C ILE A 81 3.76 -4.15 8.55
N ILE A 82 2.69 -4.50 9.25
CA ILE A 82 2.72 -4.79 10.69
C ILE A 82 2.55 -6.30 10.87
N PHE A 83 3.61 -6.96 11.32
CA PHE A 83 3.57 -8.39 11.59
C PHE A 83 2.88 -8.68 12.93
N LYS A 84 1.88 -9.55 12.89
CA LYS A 84 1.15 -10.05 14.06
C LYS A 84 1.62 -11.47 14.38
N ALA A 85 1.90 -11.73 15.66
CA ALA A 85 2.33 -13.04 16.13
C ALA A 85 1.19 -14.08 16.11
N HIS A 86 -0.06 -13.63 16.20
CA HIS A 86 -1.26 -14.46 16.19
C HIS A 86 -2.33 -13.85 15.30
N VAL A 87 -3.21 -14.69 14.78
CA VAL A 87 -4.37 -14.25 13.99
C VAL A 87 -5.44 -13.68 14.92
N ASP A 88 -5.94 -12.50 14.57
CA ASP A 88 -7.06 -11.81 15.21
C ASP A 88 -7.89 -11.09 14.13
N GLU A 89 -9.04 -10.52 14.49
CA GLU A 89 -9.92 -9.79 13.57
C GLU A 89 -9.26 -8.57 12.90
N SER A 90 -8.15 -8.06 13.45
CA SER A 90 -7.41 -6.95 12.87
C SER A 90 -6.43 -7.40 11.78
N VAL A 91 -6.16 -8.69 11.62
CA VAL A 91 -5.28 -9.23 10.58
C VAL A 91 -5.98 -9.19 9.22
N GLN A 92 -5.33 -8.58 8.23
CA GLN A 92 -5.86 -8.48 6.87
C GLN A 92 -5.37 -9.61 5.96
N LEU A 93 -4.20 -10.17 6.25
CA LEU A 93 -3.60 -11.25 5.48
C LEU A 93 -2.96 -12.30 6.38
N ILE A 94 -3.21 -13.57 6.11
CA ILE A 94 -2.51 -14.71 6.71
C ILE A 94 -1.62 -15.33 5.63
N LEU A 95 -0.36 -15.60 5.98
CA LEU A 95 0.60 -16.30 5.15
C LEU A 95 1.13 -17.52 5.90
N SER A 96 0.82 -18.70 5.39
CA SER A 96 1.06 -19.97 6.10
C SER A 96 1.25 -21.13 5.13
N ASP A 97 1.57 -22.31 5.66
CA ASP A 97 1.55 -23.60 4.96
C ASP A 97 0.28 -24.43 5.24
N ILE A 98 -0.61 -23.92 6.10
CA ILE A 98 -1.88 -24.53 6.48
C ILE A 98 -3.04 -23.56 6.35
N HIS A 99 -4.23 -24.07 6.05
CA HIS A 99 -5.44 -23.26 5.94
C HIS A 99 -6.08 -23.02 7.32
N PHE A 100 -6.37 -21.76 7.66
CA PHE A 100 -6.98 -21.36 8.92
C PHE A 100 -8.51 -21.38 8.78
N VAL A 101 -9.13 -22.48 9.18
CA VAL A 101 -10.59 -22.69 9.04
C VAL A 101 -11.40 -21.74 9.92
N ASP A 102 -10.86 -21.35 11.09
CA ASP A 102 -11.54 -20.45 12.03
C ASP A 102 -11.54 -18.98 11.57
N TRP A 103 -10.79 -18.65 10.51
CA TRP A 103 -10.65 -17.30 9.98
C TRP A 103 -10.97 -17.21 8.47
N PRO A 104 -12.16 -17.66 8.03
CA PRO A 104 -12.48 -17.78 6.61
C PRO A 104 -12.63 -16.42 5.90
N GLU A 105 -12.96 -15.37 6.64
CA GLU A 105 -13.15 -14.01 6.11
C GLU A 105 -11.83 -13.27 5.88
N ILE A 106 -10.74 -13.72 6.51
CA ILE A 106 -9.42 -13.11 6.34
C ILE A 106 -8.79 -13.65 5.07
N THR A 107 -8.16 -12.77 4.27
CA THR A 107 -7.44 -13.23 3.07
C THR A 107 -6.29 -14.14 3.48
N GLN A 108 -6.19 -15.33 2.86
CA GLN A 108 -5.15 -16.30 3.17
C GLN A 108 -4.33 -16.65 1.93
N ILE A 109 -3.01 -16.75 2.09
CA ILE A 109 -2.10 -17.29 1.09
C ILE A 109 -1.43 -18.53 1.67
N ILE A 110 -1.62 -19.65 0.98
CA ILE A 110 -1.02 -20.92 1.36
C ILE A 110 0.20 -21.17 0.47
N TRP A 111 1.37 -21.27 1.08
CA TRP A 111 2.61 -21.59 0.41
C TRP A 111 3.12 -22.97 0.80
N LEU A 112 3.65 -23.68 -0.19
CA LEU A 112 4.54 -24.80 0.08
C LEU A 112 5.90 -24.26 0.52
N ALA A 113 6.58 -24.97 1.41
CA ALA A 113 7.92 -24.62 1.86
C ALA A 113 8.99 -25.45 1.13
N PRO A 114 10.02 -24.85 0.50
CA PRO A 114 10.27 -23.39 0.41
C PRO A 114 9.41 -22.69 -0.66
N PRO A 115 9.16 -21.36 -0.52
CA PRO A 115 8.38 -20.60 -1.49
C PRO A 115 9.14 -20.42 -2.81
N ARG A 116 8.42 -20.52 -3.92
CA ARG A 116 8.93 -20.34 -5.29
C ARG A 116 8.81 -18.88 -5.72
N PRO A 117 9.52 -18.44 -6.78
CA PRO A 117 9.39 -17.07 -7.31
C PRO A 117 7.95 -16.64 -7.63
N VAL A 118 7.11 -17.58 -8.09
CA VAL A 118 5.70 -17.33 -8.38
C VAL A 118 4.87 -17.05 -7.13
N ASP A 119 5.26 -17.64 -6.00
CA ASP A 119 4.58 -17.48 -4.72
C ASP A 119 4.77 -16.04 -4.21
N TRP A 120 5.98 -15.49 -4.33
CA TRP A 120 6.28 -14.08 -4.07
C TRP A 120 5.52 -13.12 -4.98
N SER A 121 5.44 -13.44 -6.27
CA SER A 121 4.70 -12.62 -7.24
C SER A 121 3.20 -12.57 -6.92
N HIS A 122 2.63 -13.69 -6.49
CA HIS A 122 1.24 -13.75 -6.03
C HIS A 122 1.06 -12.91 -4.76
N PHE A 123 1.95 -13.03 -3.78
CA PHE A 123 1.89 -12.25 -2.55
C PHE A 123 1.89 -10.74 -2.79
N ILE A 124 2.77 -10.23 -3.67
CA ILE A 124 2.77 -8.80 -4.01
C ILE A 124 1.45 -8.37 -4.64
N LYS A 125 0.87 -9.18 -5.53
CA LYS A 125 -0.45 -8.88 -6.13
C LYS A 125 -1.57 -8.86 -5.08
N THR A 126 -1.57 -9.82 -4.16
CA THR A 126 -2.56 -9.89 -3.09
C THR A 126 -2.44 -8.70 -2.15
N LEU A 127 -1.23 -8.33 -1.74
CA LEU A 127 -1.02 -7.13 -0.94
C LEU A 127 -1.54 -5.88 -1.68
N SER A 128 -1.31 -5.75 -3.00
CA SER A 128 -1.83 -4.62 -3.79
C SER A 128 -3.35 -4.55 -3.72
N ALA A 129 -4.03 -5.70 -3.81
CA ALA A 129 -5.48 -5.78 -3.80
C ALA A 129 -6.09 -5.45 -2.42
N LEU A 130 -5.37 -5.73 -1.33
CA LEU A 130 -5.79 -5.37 0.03
C LEU A 130 -5.77 -3.86 0.29
N ARG A 131 -5.11 -3.09 -0.56
CA ARG A 131 -5.13 -1.64 -0.43
C ARG A 131 -6.46 -1.12 -0.96
N PRO A 132 -7.15 -0.26 -0.18
CA PRO A 132 -8.29 0.45 -0.72
C PRO A 132 -7.81 1.23 -1.94
N HIS A 133 -8.42 0.96 -3.09
CA HIS A 133 -8.19 1.77 -4.27
C HIS A 133 -8.74 3.15 -3.92
N SER A 134 -7.89 4.16 -3.74
CA SER A 134 -8.29 5.55 -3.50
C SER A 134 -9.01 6.19 -4.72
N GLY A 135 -9.72 5.40 -5.53
CA GLY A 135 -10.21 5.74 -6.86
C GLY A 135 -11.69 5.50 -7.13
N GLU A 136 -12.51 5.03 -6.18
CA GLU A 136 -13.95 4.84 -6.41
C GLU A 136 -14.90 5.74 -5.59
N GLU A 137 -14.37 6.69 -4.82
CA GLU A 137 -15.15 7.83 -4.34
C GLU A 137 -14.59 9.14 -4.92
N ASN A 138 -14.80 9.36 -6.22
CA ASN A 138 -14.98 10.67 -6.86
C ASN A 138 -15.07 10.52 -8.38
N LYS A 139 -16.13 9.86 -8.88
CA LYS A 139 -16.64 10.14 -10.23
C LYS A 139 -17.43 11.45 -10.25
N VAL A 140 -16.79 12.55 -9.84
CA VAL A 140 -17.21 13.92 -10.16
C VAL A 140 -15.94 14.71 -10.42
N GLY A 141 -15.67 15.01 -11.69
CA GLY A 141 -14.66 15.99 -12.09
C GLY A 141 -13.34 15.43 -12.65
N THR A 142 -13.40 14.49 -13.59
CA THR A 142 -12.31 14.30 -14.56
C THR A 142 -12.34 15.43 -15.59
N ALA A 143 -11.80 16.60 -15.23
CA ALA A 143 -11.41 17.62 -16.20
C ALA A 143 -9.88 17.56 -16.37
N PRO A 144 -9.36 17.42 -17.60
CA PRO A 144 -7.92 17.45 -17.84
C PRO A 144 -7.37 18.87 -17.59
N LEU A 145 -6.29 18.96 -16.81
CA LEU A 145 -5.41 20.14 -16.78
C LEU A 145 -4.51 20.12 -18.01
N SER A 146 -5.12 20.16 -19.19
CA SER A 146 -4.41 20.26 -20.46
C SER A 146 -5.40 20.69 -21.54
N SER A 147 -5.82 21.95 -21.46
CA SER A 147 -6.22 22.74 -22.62
C SER A 147 -6.43 24.17 -22.16
N GLU A 148 -5.38 24.98 -22.22
CA GLU A 148 -5.46 26.39 -22.61
C GLU A 148 -4.05 26.85 -23.01
N LYS A 149 -4.04 27.62 -24.10
CA LYS A 149 -2.94 27.90 -25.05
C LYS A 149 -1.60 28.34 -24.45
#